data_AF-A0A6C0LL23-F1
#
_entry.id   AF-A0A6C0LL23-F1
#
_cell.length_a   1.000
_cell.length_b   1.000
_cell.length_c   1.000
_cell.angle_alpha   90.00
_cell.angle_beta   90.00
_cell.angle_gamma   90.00
#
_symmetry.space_group_name_H-M   'P 1'
#
loop_
_entity.id
_entity.type
_entity.pdbx_description
1 polymer ?
#
loop_
_entity_poly.entity_id
_entity_poly.type
_entity_poly.pdbx_seq_one_letter_code
_entity_poly.pdbx_strand_id
1 'polypeptide(L)'
;MNGVVYVDGCYHYHKVSNAEFSGVFGGDCHHIFIKYGDKVYMEANGIGDVVISFSELQSSKYWKQFYDLSLLLTNDKHNMAHDIVFSSKNTNYANIYNEARHWSINTAYLETVEAAEAAEADTKFIKCGYVCYYKINPYDLADMEYTSQEDLDIFQQKYANRMPDDIDVVLANYNALAIEHIANKEAEETEETEEAEEAAEC
;
A
#
# COMPACT_ATOMS: atom_id res chain seq x y z
N MET A 1 -8.67 -12.60 -12.50
CA MET A 1 -8.41 -12.88 -11.07
C MET A 1 -9.63 -13.57 -10.46
N ASN A 2 -9.43 -14.48 -9.49
CA ASN A 2 -10.53 -15.20 -8.81
C ASN A 2 -10.58 -14.77 -7.34
N GLY A 3 -11.75 -14.47 -6.79
CA GLY A 3 -11.84 -14.12 -5.38
C GLY A 3 -13.21 -14.32 -4.73
N VAL A 4 -13.22 -14.25 -3.39
CA VAL A 4 -14.43 -14.31 -2.55
C VAL A 4 -14.80 -12.89 -2.12
N VAL A 5 -16.09 -12.56 -2.14
CA VAL A 5 -16.60 -11.24 -1.78
C VAL A 5 -17.38 -11.30 -0.48
N TYR A 6 -17.03 -10.44 0.47
CA TYR A 6 -17.80 -10.17 1.69
C TYR A 6 -18.31 -8.73 1.67
N VAL A 7 -19.53 -8.51 2.15
CA VAL A 7 -20.18 -7.19 2.12
C VAL A 7 -20.35 -6.69 3.55
N ASP A 8 -19.84 -5.50 3.83
CA ASP A 8 -20.08 -4.79 5.09
C ASP A 8 -20.46 -3.34 4.78
N GLY A 9 -21.77 -3.07 4.70
CA GLY A 9 -22.35 -1.73 4.53
C GLY A 9 -21.77 -0.93 3.36
N CYS A 10 -20.64 -0.27 3.60
CA CYS A 10 -19.94 0.61 2.68
C CYS A 10 -18.87 -0.10 1.81
N TYR A 11 -18.42 -1.30 2.19
CA TYR A 11 -17.33 -2.02 1.55
C TYR A 11 -17.74 -3.39 1.01
N HIS A 12 -17.21 -3.73 -0.17
CA HIS A 12 -17.04 -5.11 -0.61
C HIS A 12 -15.59 -5.52 -0.41
N TYR A 13 -15.31 -6.51 0.42
CA TYR A 13 -13.98 -7.07 0.60
C TYR A 13 -13.76 -8.24 -0.35
N HIS A 14 -12.67 -8.19 -1.11
CA HIS A 14 -12.30 -9.19 -2.10
C HIS A 14 -11.03 -9.91 -1.65
N LYS A 15 -11.11 -11.22 -1.48
CA LYS A 15 -9.94 -12.08 -1.23
C LYS A 15 -9.51 -12.79 -2.51
N VAL A 16 -8.32 -12.50 -3.03
CA VAL A 16 -7.78 -13.01 -4.30
C VAL A 16 -6.45 -13.72 -4.05
N SER A 17 -6.41 -15.04 -4.25
CA SER A 17 -5.24 -15.86 -3.94
C SER A 17 -4.14 -15.84 -5.00
N ASN A 18 -4.45 -15.42 -6.23
CA ASN A 18 -3.51 -15.41 -7.35
C ASN A 18 -3.01 -14.01 -7.73
N ALA A 19 -3.22 -13.03 -6.86
CA ALA A 19 -2.70 -11.68 -6.98
C ALA A 19 -2.16 -11.20 -5.63
N GLU A 20 -1.24 -10.24 -5.67
CA GLU A 20 -0.76 -9.54 -4.49
C GLU A 20 -1.07 -8.05 -4.66
N PHE A 21 -1.68 -7.48 -3.64
CA PHE A 21 -2.05 -6.08 -3.54
C PHE A 21 -1.23 -5.48 -2.42
N SER A 22 -0.49 -4.41 -2.70
CA SER A 22 0.34 -3.78 -1.68
C SER A 22 0.58 -2.31 -1.95
N GLY A 23 0.95 -1.57 -0.91
CA GLY A 23 1.27 -0.15 -1.04
C GLY A 23 2.08 0.37 0.13
N VAL A 24 2.79 1.47 -0.12
CA VAL A 24 3.44 2.30 0.89
C VAL A 24 2.80 3.67 0.81
N PHE A 25 2.50 4.24 1.98
CA PHE A 25 1.90 5.54 2.10
C PHE A 25 2.56 6.33 3.22
N GLY A 26 2.95 7.57 2.94
CA GLY A 26 3.33 8.53 3.98
C GLY A 26 3.49 9.95 3.42
N GLY A 27 2.65 10.85 3.93
CA GLY A 27 2.55 12.23 3.47
C GLY A 27 2.34 12.32 1.96
N ASP A 28 3.21 13.07 1.30
CA ASP A 28 3.17 13.30 -0.15
C ASP A 28 3.78 12.16 -0.99
N CYS A 29 4.16 11.04 -0.38
CA CYS A 29 4.79 9.92 -1.09
C CYS A 29 3.95 8.66 -0.94
N HIS A 30 3.50 8.12 -2.08
CA HIS A 30 2.92 6.78 -2.13
C HIS A 30 3.46 5.99 -3.31
N HIS A 31 3.64 4.69 -3.09
CA HIS A 31 3.92 3.69 -4.11
C HIS A 31 2.91 2.56 -3.96
N ILE A 32 2.18 2.26 -5.02
CA ILE A 32 1.06 1.33 -4.98
C ILE A 32 1.30 0.24 -6.03
N PHE A 33 1.11 -1.01 -5.65
CA PHE A 33 1.43 -2.18 -6.47
C PHE A 33 0.26 -3.16 -6.56
N ILE A 34 0.12 -3.76 -7.74
CA ILE A 34 -0.66 -4.98 -7.95
C ILE A 34 0.20 -5.95 -8.74
N LYS A 35 0.44 -7.14 -8.23
CA LYS A 35 1.16 -8.21 -8.94
C LYS A 35 0.20 -9.34 -9.30
N TYR A 36 0.19 -9.74 -10.57
CA TYR A 36 -0.57 -10.86 -11.11
C TYR A 36 0.28 -11.70 -12.05
N GLY A 37 0.69 -12.89 -11.59
CA GLY A 37 1.70 -13.68 -12.31
C GLY A 37 3.00 -12.89 -12.46
N ASP A 38 3.40 -12.64 -13.70
CA ASP A 38 4.55 -11.80 -14.07
C ASP A 38 4.19 -10.31 -14.25
N LYS A 39 2.92 -9.96 -14.45
CA LYS A 39 2.52 -8.55 -14.62
C LYS A 39 2.49 -7.83 -13.28
N VAL A 40 3.05 -6.63 -13.25
CA VAL A 40 3.04 -5.72 -12.12
C VAL A 40 2.50 -4.36 -12.57
N TYR A 41 1.37 -3.97 -12.00
CA TYR A 41 0.98 -2.56 -11.98
C TYR A 41 1.75 -1.85 -10.88
N MET A 42 2.36 -0.73 -11.21
CA MET A 42 3.02 0.16 -10.26
C MET A 42 2.56 1.59 -10.51
N GLU A 43 2.12 2.25 -9.44
CA GLU A 43 1.84 3.69 -9.42
C GLU A 43 2.75 4.36 -8.39
N ALA A 44 3.32 5.51 -8.77
CA ALA A 44 4.13 6.34 -7.88
C ALA A 44 3.66 7.80 -7.92
N ASN A 45 3.44 8.40 -6.74
CA ASN A 45 2.87 9.73 -6.63
C ASN A 45 3.69 10.79 -7.39
N GLY A 46 3.02 11.59 -8.21
CA GLY A 46 3.68 12.63 -9.02
C GLY A 46 4.57 12.11 -10.14
N ILE A 47 4.66 10.79 -10.34
CA ILE A 47 5.42 10.16 -11.45
C ILE A 47 4.45 9.69 -12.53
N GLY A 48 3.45 8.90 -12.14
CA GLY A 48 2.49 8.25 -13.02
C GLY A 48 2.29 6.78 -12.66
N ASP A 49 1.84 6.01 -13.63
CA ASP A 49 1.58 4.57 -13.50
C ASP A 49 2.11 3.78 -14.70
N VAL A 50 2.52 2.53 -14.44
CA VAL A 50 3.06 1.61 -15.46
C VAL A 50 2.61 0.18 -15.19
N VAL A 51 2.59 -0.64 -16.25
CA VAL A 51 2.44 -2.10 -16.21
C VAL A 51 3.72 -2.72 -16.75
N ILE A 52 4.49 -3.36 -15.88
CA ILE A 52 5.82 -3.92 -16.17
C ILE A 52 5.89 -5.40 -15.81
N SER A 53 6.96 -6.09 -16.23
CA SER A 53 7.24 -7.45 -15.76
C SER A 53 7.76 -7.41 -14.32
N PHE A 54 7.62 -8.52 -13.61
CA PHE A 54 8.17 -8.64 -12.27
C PHE A 54 9.70 -8.57 -12.31
N SER A 55 10.34 -9.13 -13.34
CA SER A 55 11.78 -8.97 -13.54
C SER A 55 12.21 -7.51 -13.73
N GLU A 56 11.43 -6.71 -14.46
CA GLU A 56 11.72 -5.29 -14.67
C GLU A 56 11.66 -4.53 -13.33
N LEU A 57 10.62 -4.78 -12.53
CA LEU A 57 10.49 -4.21 -11.18
C LEU A 57 11.70 -4.56 -10.30
N GLN A 58 12.13 -5.82 -10.32
CA GLN A 58 13.24 -6.32 -9.50
C GLN A 58 14.61 -5.78 -9.94
N SER A 59 14.74 -5.31 -11.19
CA SER A 59 16.01 -4.79 -11.72
C SER A 59 16.38 -3.42 -11.14
N SER A 60 15.39 -2.63 -10.71
CA SER A 60 15.59 -1.31 -10.10
C SER A 60 15.71 -1.43 -8.58
N LYS A 61 16.84 -0.97 -8.01
CA LYS A 61 17.10 -0.95 -6.56
C LYS A 61 15.91 -0.36 -5.80
N TYR A 62 15.44 0.81 -6.20
CA TYR A 62 14.43 1.55 -5.45
C TYR A 62 13.01 0.99 -5.65
N TRP A 63 12.65 0.57 -6.86
CA TRP A 63 11.33 -0.03 -7.09
C TRP A 63 11.19 -1.34 -6.33
N LYS A 64 12.24 -2.16 -6.34
CA LYS A 64 12.31 -3.37 -5.52
C LYS A 64 12.16 -3.05 -4.04
N GLN A 65 12.90 -2.07 -3.52
CA GLN A 65 12.83 -1.69 -2.10
C GLN A 65 11.42 -1.22 -1.71
N PHE A 66 10.77 -0.38 -2.52
CA PHE A 66 9.40 0.05 -2.25
C PHE A 66 8.40 -1.09 -2.34
N TYR A 67 8.58 -2.02 -3.29
CA TYR A 67 7.72 -3.18 -3.40
C TYR A 67 7.87 -4.11 -2.20
N ASP A 68 9.10 -4.46 -1.79
CA ASP A 68 9.35 -5.29 -0.61
C ASP A 68 8.76 -4.64 0.64
N LEU A 69 8.99 -3.34 0.83
CA LEU A 69 8.42 -2.57 1.93
C LEU A 69 6.90 -2.57 1.90
N SER A 70 6.29 -2.39 0.74
CA SER A 70 4.83 -2.40 0.58
C SER A 70 4.21 -3.71 1.06
N LEU A 71 4.89 -4.84 0.83
CA LEU A 71 4.43 -6.15 1.27
C LEU A 71 4.48 -6.30 2.79
N LEU A 72 5.49 -5.72 3.45
CA LEU A 72 5.60 -5.76 4.92
C LEU A 72 4.52 -4.91 5.60
N LEU A 73 4.18 -3.77 5.00
CA LEU A 73 3.20 -2.83 5.55
C LEU A 73 1.75 -3.24 5.29
N THR A 74 1.50 -3.98 4.22
CA THR A 74 0.15 -4.39 3.85
C THR A 74 -0.31 -5.54 4.74
N ASN A 75 -1.48 -5.39 5.36
CA ASN A 75 -1.96 -6.33 6.37
C ASN A 75 -2.28 -7.72 5.81
N ASP A 76 -3.01 -7.80 4.70
CA ASP A 76 -3.20 -9.02 3.93
C ASP A 76 -3.11 -8.67 2.45
N LYS A 77 -2.00 -9.06 1.82
CA LYS A 77 -1.75 -8.79 0.40
C LYS A 77 -2.71 -9.49 -0.55
N HIS A 78 -3.53 -10.42 -0.06
CA HIS A 78 -4.55 -11.09 -0.85
C HIS A 78 -5.93 -10.47 -0.64
N ASN A 79 -6.06 -9.44 0.20
CA ASN A 79 -7.31 -8.73 0.43
C ASN A 79 -7.25 -7.30 -0.12
N MET A 80 -8.36 -6.90 -0.73
CA MET A 80 -8.63 -5.51 -1.12
C MET A 80 -10.09 -5.17 -0.80
N ALA A 81 -10.39 -3.90 -0.61
CA ALA A 81 -11.74 -3.40 -0.44
C ALA A 81 -12.16 -2.62 -1.69
N HIS A 82 -13.42 -2.78 -2.07
CA HIS A 82 -14.10 -1.94 -3.03
C HIS A 82 -15.11 -1.08 -2.27
N ASP A 83 -14.83 0.22 -2.22
CA ASP A 83 -15.69 1.20 -1.56
C ASP A 83 -16.86 1.57 -2.47
N ILE A 84 -18.06 1.21 -2.02
CA ILE A 84 -19.32 1.33 -2.76
C ILE A 84 -19.90 2.74 -2.58
N VAL A 85 -19.63 3.37 -1.44
CA VAL A 85 -20.30 4.60 -1.00
C VAL A 85 -19.35 5.79 -1.00
N PHE A 86 -18.11 5.58 -0.58
CA PHE A 86 -17.11 6.62 -0.34
C PHE A 86 -15.88 6.40 -1.22
N SER A 87 -15.80 7.10 -2.36
CA SER A 87 -14.51 7.12 -3.09
C SER A 87 -13.41 7.77 -2.25
N SER A 88 -12.16 7.63 -2.68
CA SER A 88 -11.01 8.38 -2.15
C SER A 88 -11.29 9.87 -1.89
N LYS A 89 -12.17 10.52 -2.67
CA LYS A 89 -12.58 11.92 -2.53
C LYS A 89 -13.40 12.27 -1.30
N ASN A 90 -13.99 11.28 -0.62
CA ASN A 90 -14.82 11.50 0.57
C ASN A 90 -14.13 11.02 1.85
N THR A 91 -12.82 10.83 1.80
CA THR A 91 -11.99 10.44 2.94
C THR A 91 -11.07 11.60 3.34
N ASN A 92 -10.37 11.46 4.47
CA ASN A 92 -9.31 12.41 4.87
C ASN A 92 -8.15 12.49 3.85
N TYR A 93 -8.15 11.63 2.83
CA TYR A 93 -7.16 11.54 1.76
C TYR A 93 -7.64 12.14 0.43
N ALA A 94 -8.76 12.88 0.43
CA ALA A 94 -9.38 13.46 -0.76
C ALA A 94 -8.42 14.32 -1.62
N ASN A 95 -7.40 14.92 -1.00
CA ASN A 95 -6.44 15.79 -1.67
C ASN A 95 -5.23 15.04 -2.27
N ILE A 96 -5.14 13.73 -2.07
CA ILE A 96 -3.99 12.92 -2.53
C ILE A 96 -4.20 12.41 -3.94
N TYR A 97 -5.45 12.12 -4.28
CA TYR A 97 -5.83 11.56 -5.57
C TYR A 97 -6.56 12.61 -6.41
N ASN A 98 -6.08 12.83 -7.63
CA ASN A 98 -6.70 13.77 -8.57
C ASN A 98 -8.08 13.31 -9.06
N GLU A 99 -8.41 12.03 -8.85
CA GLU A 99 -9.67 11.41 -9.28
C GLU A 99 -10.25 10.50 -8.19
N ALA A 100 -11.55 10.20 -8.34
CA ALA A 100 -12.24 9.30 -7.43
C ALA A 100 -11.75 7.88 -7.67
N ARG A 101 -11.36 7.20 -6.60
CA ARG A 101 -10.89 5.81 -6.62
C ARG A 101 -11.67 4.99 -5.62
N HIS A 102 -11.92 3.74 -5.97
CA HIS A 102 -12.84 2.88 -5.22
C HIS A 102 -12.18 1.61 -4.70
N TRP A 103 -11.00 1.24 -5.22
CA TRP A 103 -10.31 0.03 -4.81
C TRP A 103 -9.18 0.40 -3.86
N SER A 104 -9.14 -0.19 -2.67
CA SER A 104 -8.14 0.12 -1.67
C SER A 104 -7.62 -1.11 -0.93
N ILE A 105 -6.50 -0.94 -0.25
CA ILE A 105 -5.87 -1.97 0.59
C ILE A 105 -5.66 -1.45 2.00
N ASN A 106 -5.72 -2.37 2.97
CA ASN A 106 -5.40 -2.08 4.35
C ASN A 106 -3.88 -2.14 4.55
N THR A 107 -3.26 -0.98 4.80
CA THR A 107 -1.81 -0.85 5.01
C THR A 107 -1.52 -0.09 6.28
N ALA A 108 -0.38 -0.42 6.90
CA ALA A 108 0.26 0.40 7.91
C ALA A 108 0.90 1.65 7.28
N TYR A 109 0.84 2.79 7.97
CA TYR A 109 1.44 4.06 7.54
C TYR A 109 1.80 4.97 8.73
N LEU A 110 2.75 5.88 8.51
CA LEU A 110 3.07 6.95 9.47
C LEU A 110 2.02 8.05 9.37
N GLU A 111 1.38 8.37 10.48
CA GLU A 111 0.63 9.61 10.61
C GLU A 111 1.40 10.58 11.50
N THR A 112 1.58 11.81 11.00
CA THR A 112 2.14 12.91 11.79
C THR A 112 0.99 13.69 12.39
N VAL A 113 0.94 13.83 13.71
CA VAL A 113 -0.02 14.73 14.36
C VAL A 113 0.46 16.16 14.17
N GLU A 114 -0.33 17.00 13.49
CA GLU A 114 -0.08 18.43 13.49
C GLU A 114 -0.31 19.00 14.90
N ALA A 115 0.58 19.91 15.32
CA ALA A 115 0.83 20.38 16.69
C ALA A 115 -0.33 21.09 17.43
N ALA A 116 -1.59 20.92 17.02
CA ALA A 116 -2.71 21.56 17.68
C ALA A 116 -3.13 20.88 19.00
N GLU A 117 -2.80 19.59 19.21
CA GLU A 117 -3.31 18.82 20.37
C GLU A 117 -2.24 18.13 21.25
N ALA A 118 -0.97 18.10 20.85
CA ALA A 118 0.10 17.47 21.62
C ALA A 118 1.16 18.49 22.08
N ALA A 119 1.55 18.43 23.35
CA ALA A 119 2.62 19.25 23.94
C ALA A 119 4.01 18.97 23.33
N GLU A 120 4.14 17.89 22.56
CA GLU A 120 5.34 17.50 21.81
C GLU A 120 4.95 17.30 20.34
N ALA A 121 5.11 18.37 19.55
CA ALA A 121 5.12 18.28 18.10
C ALA A 121 6.21 17.28 17.68
N ASP A 122 5.92 16.41 16.70
CA ASP A 122 6.77 15.34 16.12
C ASP A 122 6.55 13.90 16.64
N THR A 123 5.53 13.64 17.47
CA THR A 123 5.17 12.24 17.75
C THR A 123 4.53 11.59 16.52
N LYS A 124 5.24 10.64 15.91
CA LYS A 124 4.73 9.80 14.82
C LYS A 124 4.23 8.50 15.41
N PHE A 125 3.05 8.06 14.99
CA PHE A 125 2.55 6.73 15.33
C PHE A 125 2.13 5.96 14.08
N ILE A 126 2.14 4.64 14.20
CA ILE A 126 1.70 3.72 13.17
C ILE A 126 0.17 3.65 13.22
N LYS A 127 -0.48 3.93 12.09
CA LYS A 127 -1.90 3.60 11.88
C LYS A 127 -2.05 2.57 10.80
N CYS A 128 -3.12 1.78 10.89
CA CYS A 128 -3.56 0.91 9.82
C CYS A 128 -4.86 1.43 9.22
N GLY A 129 -5.01 1.32 7.90
CA GLY A 129 -6.27 1.68 7.27
C GLY A 129 -6.27 1.51 5.75
N TYR A 130 -7.46 1.67 5.18
CA TYR A 130 -7.69 1.69 3.74
C TYR A 130 -7.29 3.04 3.15
N VAL A 131 -5.98 3.28 3.05
CA VAL A 131 -5.42 4.59 2.65
C VAL A 131 -4.79 4.59 1.26
N CYS A 132 -4.38 3.42 0.76
CA CYS A 132 -3.85 3.27 -0.60
C CYS A 132 -4.98 2.90 -1.56
N TYR A 133 -5.32 3.79 -2.48
CA TYR A 133 -6.36 3.57 -3.49
C TYR A 133 -5.78 3.39 -4.89
N TYR A 134 -6.16 2.29 -5.55
CA TYR A 134 -5.78 2.00 -6.93
C TYR A 134 -6.53 2.88 -7.92
N LYS A 135 -5.80 3.38 -8.92
CA LYS A 135 -6.37 4.10 -10.06
C LYS A 135 -7.17 3.19 -10.99
N ILE A 136 -6.74 1.93 -11.13
CA ILE A 136 -7.37 0.94 -12.00
C ILE A 136 -8.32 0.03 -11.22
N ASN A 137 -9.24 -0.62 -11.93
CA ASN A 137 -9.89 -1.81 -11.41
C ASN A 137 -8.87 -2.97 -11.39
N PRO A 138 -8.54 -3.55 -10.22
CA PRO A 138 -7.50 -4.58 -10.13
C PRO A 138 -7.76 -5.81 -11.01
N TYR A 139 -9.04 -6.13 -11.30
CA TYR A 139 -9.40 -7.26 -12.15
C TYR A 139 -8.96 -7.10 -13.61
N ASP A 140 -8.77 -5.87 -14.07
CA ASP A 140 -8.42 -5.58 -15.46
C ASP A 140 -6.93 -5.82 -15.75
N LEU A 141 -6.07 -5.89 -14.72
CA LEU A 141 -4.61 -6.01 -14.87
C LEU A 141 -4.19 -7.23 -15.72
N ALA A 142 -4.94 -8.32 -15.67
CA ALA A 142 -4.64 -9.51 -16.46
C ALA A 142 -4.61 -9.20 -17.97
N ASP A 143 -5.53 -8.35 -18.41
CA ASP A 143 -5.77 -8.02 -19.81
C ASP A 143 -5.09 -6.70 -20.25
N MET A 144 -4.51 -5.94 -19.31
CA MET A 144 -3.75 -4.73 -19.64
C MET A 144 -2.47 -5.05 -20.40
N GLU A 145 -2.17 -4.27 -21.43
CA GLU A 145 -0.88 -4.34 -22.13
C GLU A 145 0.25 -3.84 -21.23
N TYR A 146 1.46 -4.36 -21.48
CA TYR A 146 2.66 -3.79 -20.86
C TYR A 146 2.88 -2.37 -21.35
N THR A 147 3.41 -1.52 -20.47
CA THR A 147 3.83 -0.16 -20.82
C THR A 147 4.85 -0.21 -21.95
N SER A 148 4.70 0.66 -22.94
CA SER A 148 5.65 0.77 -24.06
C SER A 148 7.04 1.18 -23.54
N GLN A 149 8.10 0.84 -24.27
CA GLN A 149 9.45 1.24 -23.85
C GLN A 149 9.58 2.77 -23.74
N GLU A 150 8.98 3.52 -24.68
CA GLU A 150 9.00 4.99 -24.66
C GLU A 150 8.33 5.54 -23.39
N ASP A 151 7.16 5.03 -23.02
CA ASP A 151 6.46 5.46 -21.81
C ASP A 151 7.19 5.04 -20.53
N LEU A 152 7.83 3.87 -20.54
CA LEU A 152 8.64 3.38 -19.43
C LEU A 152 9.89 4.24 -19.23
N ASP A 153 10.55 4.66 -20.31
CA ASP A 153 11.71 5.56 -20.27
C ASP A 153 11.31 6.93 -19.71
N ILE A 154 10.14 7.46 -20.11
CA ILE A 154 9.57 8.70 -19.56
C ILE A 154 9.28 8.54 -18.06
N PHE A 155 8.69 7.42 -17.66
CA PHE A 155 8.42 7.13 -16.26
C PHE A 155 9.71 7.08 -15.44
N GLN A 156 10.74 6.37 -15.91
CA GLN A 156 12.05 6.29 -15.26
C GLN A 156 12.72 7.67 -15.14
N GLN A 157 12.65 8.50 -16.18
CA GLN A 157 13.20 9.85 -16.14
C GLN A 157 12.49 10.72 -15.09
N LYS A 158 11.15 10.68 -15.04
CA LYS A 158 10.37 11.39 -14.01
C LYS A 158 10.71 10.89 -12.61
N TYR A 159 10.83 9.58 -12.46
CA TYR A 159 11.19 8.94 -11.20
C TYR A 159 12.56 9.44 -10.72
N ALA A 160 13.59 9.39 -11.57
CA ALA A 160 14.93 9.88 -11.25
C ALA A 160 14.96 11.38 -10.90
N ASN A 161 14.14 12.22 -11.55
CA ASN A 161 14.09 13.66 -11.29
C ASN A 161 13.31 14.03 -10.02
N ARG A 162 12.40 13.17 -9.56
CA ARG A 162 11.52 13.45 -8.42
C ARG A 162 12.01 12.81 -7.13
N MET A 163 12.76 11.71 -7.22
CA MET A 163 13.35 11.08 -6.05
C MET A 163 14.29 12.06 -5.36
N PRO A 164 14.09 12.32 -4.06
CA PRO A 164 14.92 13.27 -3.34
C PRO A 164 16.32 12.67 -3.11
N ASP A 165 17.32 13.53 -2.96
CA ASP A 165 18.71 13.12 -2.72
C ASP A 165 18.86 12.27 -1.44
N ASP A 166 17.91 12.38 -0.50
CA ASP A 166 17.86 11.67 0.78
C ASP A 166 16.92 10.45 0.78
N ILE A 167 16.58 9.90 -0.39
CA ILE A 167 15.67 8.74 -0.51
C ILE A 167 16.08 7.55 0.37
N ASP A 168 17.38 7.31 0.56
CA ASP A 168 17.87 6.24 1.43
C ASP A 168 17.50 6.49 2.91
N VAL A 169 17.46 7.76 3.36
CA VAL A 169 17.00 8.14 4.71
C VAL A 169 15.49 7.94 4.84
N VAL A 170 14.72 8.32 3.81
CA VAL A 170 13.27 8.10 3.77
C VAL A 170 12.95 6.61 3.87
N LEU A 171 13.65 5.77 3.10
CA LEU A 171 13.49 4.32 3.14
C LEU A 171 13.92 3.72 4.48
N ALA A 172 14.97 4.22 5.12
CA ALA A 172 15.36 3.79 6.45
C ALA A 172 14.25 4.04 7.49
N ASN A 173 13.58 5.19 7.42
CA ASN A 173 12.46 5.51 8.31
C ASN A 173 11.26 4.57 8.08
N TYR A 174 10.92 4.28 6.82
CA TYR A 174 9.85 3.32 6.54
C TYR A 174 10.20 1.89 6.97
N ASN A 175 11.45 1.47 6.80
CA ASN A 175 11.89 0.15 7.26
C ASN A 175 11.80 0.04 8.79
N ALA A 176 12.13 1.10 9.53
CA ALA A 176 11.92 1.14 10.97
C ALA A 176 10.44 0.96 11.33
N LEU A 177 9.53 1.65 10.63
CA LEU A 177 8.08 1.45 10.80
C LEU A 177 7.67 0.00 10.51
N ALA A 178 8.15 -0.58 9.41
CA ALA A 178 7.80 -1.95 9.05
C ALA A 178 8.23 -2.95 10.14
N ILE A 179 9.42 -2.76 10.70
CA ILE A 179 9.92 -3.59 11.81
C ILE A 179 9.04 -3.45 13.05
N GLU A 180 8.72 -2.22 13.44
CA GLU A 180 7.86 -1.96 14.61
C GLU A 180 6.45 -2.51 14.42
N HIS A 181 5.87 -2.35 13.22
CA HIS A 181 4.56 -2.91 12.87
C HIS A 181 4.53 -4.44 12.98
N ILE A 182 5.57 -5.11 12.47
CA ILE A 182 5.68 -6.57 12.57
C ILE A 182 5.82 -7.00 14.03
N ALA A 183 6.66 -6.32 14.81
CA ALA A 183 6.86 -6.63 16.22
C ALA A 183 5.56 -6.47 17.04
N ASN A 184 4.78 -5.42 16.77
CA ASN A 184 3.51 -5.19 17.46
C ASN A 184 2.47 -6.26 17.10
N LYS A 185 2.38 -6.67 15.83
CA LYS A 185 1.51 -7.77 15.42
C LYS A 185 1.86 -9.09 16.10
N GLU A 186 3.14 -9.42 16.17
CA GLU A 186 3.61 -10.64 16.84
C GLU A 186 3.28 -10.62 18.34
N ALA A 187 3.36 -9.46 18.99
CA ALA A 187 2.98 -9.29 20.39
C ALA A 187 1.47 -9.47 20.60
N GLU A 188 0.63 -8.82 19.77
CA GLU A 188 -0.84 -8.96 19.82
C GLU A 188 -1.28 -10.42 19.62
N GLU A 189 -0.72 -11.11 18.61
CA GLU A 189 -1.03 -12.53 18.37
C GLU A 189 -0.62 -13.44 19.55
N THR A 190 0.45 -13.09 20.26
CA THR A 190 0.91 -13.83 21.43
C THR A 190 -0.05 -13.64 22.62
N GLU A 191 -0.46 -12.40 22.90
CA GLU A 191 -1.43 -12.07 23.96
C GLU A 191 -2.78 -12.76 23.70
N GLU A 192 -3.31 -12.70 22.47
CA GLU A 192 -4.57 -13.37 22.11
C GLU A 192 -4.50 -14.89 22.31
N THR A 193 -3.34 -15.49 22.06
CA THR A 193 -3.14 -16.94 22.23
C THR A 193 -3.11 -17.32 23.71
N GLU A 194 -2.43 -16.55 24.55
CA GLU A 194 -2.39 -16.76 26.01
C GLU A 194 -3.78 -16.61 26.65
N GLU A 195 -4.55 -15.59 26.25
CA GLU A 195 -5.93 -15.40 26.74
C GLU A 195 -6.85 -16.56 26.31
N ALA A 196 -6.70 -17.07 25.08
CA ALA A 196 -7.49 -18.19 24.59
C ALA A 196 -7.17 -19.51 25.32
N GLU A 197 -5.90 -19.73 25.70
CA GLU A 197 -5.50 -20.89 26.51
C GLU A 197 -6.05 -20.80 27.94
N GLU A 198 -5.95 -19.64 28.61
CA GLU A 198 -6.54 -19.46 29.95
C GLU A 198 -8.07 -19.65 29.95
N ALA A 199 -8.76 -19.18 28.90
CA ALA A 199 -10.20 -19.36 28.77
C ALA A 199 -10.62 -20.82 28.50
N ALA A 200 -9.75 -21.63 27.89
CA ALA A 200 -10.02 -23.05 27.64
C ALA A 200 -9.76 -23.95 28.88
N GLU A 201 -9.00 -23.45 29.86
CA GLU A 201 -8.74 -24.15 31.13
C GLU A 201 -9.79 -23.87 32.23
N CYS A 202 -10.73 -22.95 31.99
CA CYS A 202 -11.84 -22.61 32.90
C CYS A 202 -13.16 -23.34 32.55
#